data_AF-A0A1Y1M869-F1
#
_entry.id   AF-A0A1Y1M869-F1
#
_cell.length_a   1.000
_cell.length_b   1.000
_cell.length_c   1.000
_cell.angle_alpha   90.00
_cell.angle_beta   90.00
_cell.angle_gamma   90.00
#
_symmetry.space_group_name_H-M   'P 1'
#
loop_
_entity.id
_entity.type
_entity.pdbx_description
1 polymer ?
#
loop_
_entity_poly.entity_id
_entity_poly.type
_entity_poly.pdbx_seq_one_letter_code
_entity_poly.pdbx_strand_id
1 'polypeptide(L)'
;VDGKKARHEHVSLTLIKKTAPSNEKIRLVFPLGSLYERETYFYTTVFPQLEKLRQEFKVKDSFAVVPQVYKTSLAELNEALLLEDMAAFGYKQWNLLGSLDREHSLLVARSYGKLHALSFALRRLKPAVYHKLEENTPDHIHRVLRLTEDRKVGLKAQMNLALSCLDKEEDRIAYKALEEYFGRVLETIQAAEAGAGDHSVLAHCESWIN
;
A
#
# COMPACT_ATOMS: atom_id res chain seq x y z
N VAL A 1 -34.35 -27.08 36.15
CA VAL A 1 -34.33 -25.86 35.31
C VAL A 1 -33.19 -25.01 35.84
N ASP A 2 -32.04 -24.98 35.17
CA ASP A 2 -30.98 -24.01 35.46
C ASP A 2 -30.16 -23.78 34.20
N GLY A 3 -30.77 -23.01 33.29
CA GLY A 3 -30.09 -22.46 32.12
C GLY A 3 -29.21 -21.31 32.56
N LYS A 4 -27.89 -21.52 32.60
CA LYS A 4 -26.91 -20.44 32.66
C LYS A 4 -27.11 -19.54 31.43
N LYS A 5 -27.75 -18.39 31.63
CA LYS A 5 -27.84 -17.33 30.63
C LYS A 5 -26.42 -16.87 30.30
N ALA A 6 -25.93 -17.22 29.11
CA ALA A 6 -24.77 -16.56 28.54
C ALA A 6 -25.06 -15.07 28.47
N ARG A 7 -24.26 -14.25 29.16
CA ARG A 7 -24.28 -12.81 28.97
C ARG A 7 -23.77 -12.55 27.56
N HIS A 8 -24.68 -12.25 26.64
CA HIS A 8 -24.30 -11.64 25.38
C HIS A 8 -23.87 -10.21 25.72
N GLU A 9 -22.56 -10.00 25.89
CA GLU A 9 -22.01 -8.65 25.89
C GLU A 9 -22.27 -8.06 24.50
N HIS A 10 -22.98 -6.94 24.46
CA HIS A 10 -23.15 -6.17 23.24
C HIS A 10 -21.80 -5.50 22.92
N VAL A 11 -21.05 -6.12 22.01
CA VAL A 11 -19.85 -5.51 21.43
C VAL A 11 -20.30 -4.64 20.25
N SER A 12 -20.06 -3.34 20.33
CA SER A 12 -20.26 -2.42 19.20
C SER A 12 -18.96 -2.35 18.40
N LEU A 13 -19.02 -2.63 17.10
CA LEU A 13 -17.91 -2.42 16.17
C LEU A 13 -18.20 -1.23 15.26
N THR A 14 -17.25 -0.30 15.19
CA THR A 14 -17.24 0.77 14.19
C THR A 14 -16.35 0.35 13.04
N LEU A 15 -16.86 0.44 11.82
CA LEU A 15 -16.23 -0.10 10.61
C LEU A 15 -16.27 0.92 9.49
N ILE A 16 -15.25 0.89 8.63
CA ILE A 16 -15.17 1.67 7.38
C ILE A 16 -15.46 0.73 6.20
N LYS A 17 -16.39 1.14 5.34
CA LYS A 17 -16.64 0.46 4.07
C LYS A 17 -15.90 1.20 2.95
N LYS A 18 -14.74 0.69 2.54
CA LYS A 18 -14.02 1.16 1.36
C LYS A 18 -14.67 0.56 0.11
N THR A 19 -15.11 1.38 -0.83
CA THR A 19 -15.84 0.92 -2.03
C THR A 19 -15.21 1.43 -3.30
N ALA A 20 -15.14 0.58 -4.33
CA ALA A 20 -14.69 0.99 -5.64
C ALA A 20 -15.64 2.05 -6.23
N PRO A 21 -15.13 3.12 -6.84
CA PRO A 21 -15.98 4.09 -7.53
C PRO A 21 -16.88 3.41 -8.56
N SER A 22 -18.18 3.75 -8.60
CA SER A 22 -19.12 3.24 -9.61
C SER A 22 -19.09 4.04 -10.92
N ASN A 23 -18.36 5.16 -10.96
CA ASN A 23 -18.25 6.02 -12.13
C ASN A 23 -17.60 5.30 -13.32
N GLU A 24 -18.31 5.23 -14.44
CA GLU A 24 -17.87 4.54 -15.66
C GLU A 24 -16.56 5.11 -16.22
N LYS A 25 -16.37 6.43 -16.23
CA LYS A 25 -15.14 7.06 -16.76
C LYS A 25 -13.93 6.66 -15.94
N ILE A 26 -14.07 6.53 -14.62
CA ILE A 26 -12.99 6.04 -13.75
C ILE A 26 -12.69 4.58 -14.04
N ARG A 27 -13.73 3.74 -14.20
CA ARG A 27 -13.59 2.30 -14.49
C ARG A 27 -13.01 2.01 -15.88
N LEU A 28 -13.20 2.90 -16.85
CA LEU A 28 -12.56 2.81 -18.17
C LEU A 28 -11.05 3.07 -18.11
N VAL A 29 -10.60 3.86 -17.13
CA VAL A 29 -9.18 4.28 -17.00
C VAL A 29 -8.43 3.40 -15.99
N PHE A 30 -9.08 2.99 -14.91
CA PHE A 30 -8.46 2.23 -13.82
C PHE A 30 -9.05 0.82 -13.70
N PRO A 31 -8.22 -0.21 -13.46
CA PRO A 31 -8.62 -1.60 -13.36
C PRO A 31 -9.12 -1.87 -11.94
N LEU A 32 -10.21 -1.19 -11.56
CA LEU A 32 -10.69 -1.18 -10.17
C LEU A 32 -10.90 -2.60 -9.61
N GLY A 33 -11.39 -3.54 -10.43
CA GLY A 33 -11.49 -4.96 -10.06
C GLY A 33 -10.16 -5.55 -9.60
N SER A 34 -9.11 -5.45 -10.44
CA SER A 34 -7.76 -5.96 -10.10
C SER A 34 -7.12 -5.21 -8.93
N LEU A 35 -7.42 -3.93 -8.73
CA LEU A 35 -6.94 -3.18 -7.57
C LEU A 35 -7.55 -3.72 -6.27
N TYR A 36 -8.87 -3.92 -6.26
CA TYR A 36 -9.59 -4.45 -5.09
C TYR A 36 -9.29 -5.93 -4.84
N GLU A 37 -9.04 -6.72 -5.89
CA GLU A 37 -8.55 -8.08 -5.77
C GLU A 37 -7.20 -8.13 -5.06
N ARG A 38 -6.24 -7.28 -5.46
CA ARG A 38 -4.93 -7.22 -4.82
C ARG A 38 -4.99 -6.69 -3.39
N GLU A 39 -5.81 -5.68 -3.13
CA GLU A 39 -6.01 -5.18 -1.77
C GLU A 39 -6.65 -6.27 -0.88
N THR A 40 -7.66 -6.97 -1.38
CA THR A 40 -8.26 -8.13 -0.70
C THR A 40 -7.23 -9.22 -0.42
N TYR A 41 -6.40 -9.55 -1.42
CA TYR A 41 -5.34 -10.55 -1.26
C TYR A 41 -4.30 -10.14 -0.22
N PHE A 42 -3.94 -8.86 -0.19
CA PHE A 42 -3.03 -8.33 0.81
C PHE A 42 -3.56 -8.58 2.23
N TYR A 43 -4.77 -8.09 2.54
CA TYR A 43 -5.33 -8.18 3.89
C TYR A 43 -5.69 -9.61 4.30
N THR A 44 -6.16 -10.45 3.37
CA THR A 44 -6.64 -11.80 3.69
C THR A 44 -5.56 -12.88 3.62
N THR A 45 -4.46 -12.63 2.90
CA THR A 45 -3.44 -13.65 2.64
C THR A 45 -2.03 -13.18 2.92
N VAL A 46 -1.55 -12.10 2.29
CA VAL A 46 -0.15 -11.64 2.42
C VAL A 46 0.16 -11.21 3.85
N PHE A 47 -0.62 -10.26 4.38
CA PHE A 47 -0.37 -9.68 5.68
C PHE A 47 -0.44 -10.72 6.82
N PRO A 48 -1.41 -11.66 6.85
CA PRO A 48 -1.39 -12.77 7.81
C PRO A 48 -0.11 -13.62 7.78
N GLN A 49 0.50 -13.86 6.61
CA GLN A 49 1.77 -14.60 6.54
C GLN A 49 2.94 -13.80 7.13
N LEU A 50 2.97 -12.48 6.87
CA LEU A 50 3.98 -11.59 7.45
C LEU A 50 3.83 -11.48 8.97
N GLU A 51 2.60 -11.39 9.44
CA GLU A 51 2.28 -11.33 10.87
C GLU A 51 2.61 -12.65 11.59
N LYS A 52 2.34 -13.79 10.94
CA LYS A 52 2.77 -15.10 11.44
C LYS A 52 4.29 -15.19 11.57
N LEU A 53 5.03 -14.71 10.57
CA LEU A 53 6.50 -14.68 10.62
C LEU A 53 6.99 -13.77 11.77
N ARG A 54 6.39 -12.58 11.90
CA ARG A 54 6.69 -11.64 12.99
C ARG A 54 6.54 -12.28 14.37
N GLN A 55 5.43 -13.00 14.58
CA GLN A 55 5.13 -13.70 15.84
C GLN A 55 6.10 -14.86 16.10
N GLU A 56 6.40 -15.68 15.08
CA GLU A 56 7.33 -16.80 15.16
C GLU A 56 8.73 -16.37 15.61
N PHE A 57 9.21 -15.26 15.06
CA PHE A 57 10.50 -14.66 15.41
C PHE A 57 10.42 -13.68 16.60
N LYS A 58 9.26 -13.56 17.24
CA LYS A 58 9.02 -12.70 18.42
C LYS A 58 9.46 -11.25 18.22
N VAL A 59 9.30 -10.73 17.00
CA VAL A 59 9.58 -9.33 16.68
C VAL A 59 8.55 -8.47 17.40
N LYS A 60 9.00 -7.66 18.39
CA LYS A 60 8.10 -6.91 19.28
C LYS A 60 7.28 -5.83 18.56
N ASP A 61 7.85 -5.26 17.51
CA ASP A 61 7.22 -4.18 16.74
C ASP A 61 6.00 -4.68 15.99
N SER A 62 4.80 -4.22 16.37
CA SER A 62 3.55 -4.51 15.67
C SER A 62 3.29 -3.57 14.49
N PHE A 63 2.35 -3.95 13.63
CA PHE A 63 1.79 -3.10 12.58
C PHE A 63 0.49 -2.45 13.04
N ALA A 64 0.58 -1.48 13.95
CA ALA A 64 -0.60 -0.72 14.37
C ALA A 64 -1.28 0.05 13.22
N VAL A 65 -0.57 0.27 12.10
CA VAL A 65 -1.05 1.01 10.94
C VAL A 65 -1.91 0.19 9.97
N VAL A 66 -1.97 -1.13 10.13
CA VAL A 66 -2.73 -2.01 9.23
C VAL A 66 -4.07 -2.35 9.90
N PRO A 67 -5.21 -1.84 9.40
CA PRO A 67 -6.51 -2.14 9.98
C PRO A 67 -6.88 -3.61 9.81
N GLN A 68 -7.69 -4.14 10.72
CA GLN A 68 -8.31 -5.45 10.51
C GLN A 68 -9.30 -5.40 9.34
N VAL A 69 -9.33 -6.46 8.53
CA VAL A 69 -10.37 -6.69 7.53
C VAL A 69 -11.41 -7.65 8.09
N TYR A 70 -12.68 -7.27 7.99
CA TYR A 70 -13.81 -8.08 8.46
C TYR A 70 -14.51 -8.80 7.32
N LYS A 71 -14.63 -8.13 6.17
CA LYS A 71 -15.29 -8.69 4.99
C LYS A 71 -14.76 -8.04 3.72
N THR A 72 -14.72 -8.80 2.63
CA THR A 72 -14.42 -8.29 1.30
C THR A 72 -15.51 -8.72 0.31
N SER A 73 -15.63 -7.95 -0.77
CA SER A 73 -16.49 -8.22 -1.92
C SER A 73 -15.69 -7.89 -3.17
N LEU A 74 -15.68 -8.80 -4.13
CA LEU A 74 -15.11 -8.61 -5.47
C LEU A 74 -16.19 -8.67 -6.56
N ALA A 75 -17.47 -8.55 -6.17
CA ALA A 75 -18.55 -8.49 -7.13
C ALA A 75 -18.42 -7.22 -7.97
N GLU A 76 -18.56 -7.34 -9.29
CA GLU A 76 -18.45 -6.22 -10.22
C GLU A 76 -19.42 -5.09 -9.83
N LEU A 77 -18.93 -3.85 -9.89
CA LEU A 77 -19.61 -2.62 -9.43
C LEU A 77 -19.91 -2.56 -7.92
N ASN A 78 -19.54 -3.59 -7.16
CA ASN A 78 -19.77 -3.73 -5.72
C ASN A 78 -18.49 -4.20 -5.00
N GLU A 79 -17.32 -3.88 -5.55
CA GLU A 79 -16.05 -4.20 -4.94
C GLU A 79 -15.88 -3.36 -3.68
N ALA A 80 -15.63 -4.03 -2.55
CA ALA A 80 -15.58 -3.36 -1.26
C ALA A 80 -14.75 -4.13 -0.23
N LEU A 81 -14.16 -3.40 0.71
CA LEU A 81 -13.57 -3.92 1.94
C LEU A 81 -14.26 -3.28 3.13
N LEU A 82 -14.62 -4.10 4.12
CA LEU A 82 -15.11 -3.67 5.42
C LEU A 82 -13.94 -3.77 6.40
N LEU A 83 -13.42 -2.61 6.80
CA LEU A 83 -12.20 -2.45 7.57
C LEU A 83 -12.51 -1.91 8.97
N GLU A 84 -11.59 -2.15 9.91
CA GLU A 84 -11.57 -1.49 11.21
C GLU A 84 -11.53 0.03 11.06
N ASP A 85 -12.37 0.74 11.81
CA ASP A 85 -12.29 2.20 11.88
C ASP A 85 -11.10 2.62 12.75
N MET A 86 -10.04 3.08 12.09
CA MET A 86 -8.81 3.52 12.74
C MET A 86 -8.95 4.86 13.46
N ALA A 87 -10.04 5.61 13.24
CA ALA A 87 -10.28 6.89 13.92
C ALA A 87 -10.36 6.72 15.45
N ALA A 88 -10.85 5.57 15.92
CA ALA A 88 -10.90 5.24 17.35
C ALA A 88 -9.50 5.18 18.01
N PHE A 89 -8.45 4.94 17.22
CA PHE A 89 -7.06 4.93 17.67
C PHE A 89 -6.33 6.26 17.40
N GLY A 90 -7.06 7.30 16.99
CA GLY A 90 -6.52 8.63 16.74
C GLY A 90 -5.98 8.86 15.32
N TYR A 91 -6.13 7.88 14.41
CA TYR A 91 -5.81 8.07 12.99
C TYR A 91 -6.81 9.04 12.35
N LYS A 92 -6.35 9.77 11.33
CA LYS A 92 -7.17 10.73 10.60
C LYS A 92 -6.86 10.62 9.13
N GLN A 93 -7.91 10.71 8.32
CA GLN A 93 -7.77 10.82 6.89
C GLN A 93 -7.03 12.11 6.52
N TRP A 94 -5.92 11.97 5.80
CA TRP A 94 -5.11 13.11 5.39
C TRP A 94 -5.74 13.82 4.19
N ASN A 95 -5.60 15.15 4.14
CA ASN A 95 -5.96 15.90 2.95
C ASN A 95 -4.92 15.65 1.86
N LEU A 96 -5.29 14.90 0.82
CA LEU A 96 -4.40 14.58 -0.31
C LEU A 96 -3.90 15.82 -1.09
N LEU A 97 -4.52 16.99 -0.91
CA LEU A 97 -4.06 18.26 -1.49
C LEU A 97 -3.04 18.99 -0.61
N GLY A 98 -2.83 18.55 0.63
CA GLY A 98 -1.87 19.11 1.57
C GLY A 98 -0.55 18.34 1.60
N SER A 99 0.54 19.00 1.99
CA SER A 99 1.84 18.35 2.19
C SER A 99 1.90 17.58 3.49
N LEU A 100 2.44 16.36 3.46
CA LEU A 100 2.78 15.64 4.69
C LEU A 100 3.94 16.35 5.38
N ASP A 101 3.83 16.54 6.69
CA ASP A 101 4.98 16.97 7.46
C ASP A 101 6.04 15.86 7.56
N ARG A 102 7.22 16.24 8.04
CA ARG A 102 8.36 15.34 8.19
C ARG A 102 8.06 14.15 9.10
N GLU A 103 7.33 14.35 10.19
CA GLU A 103 7.08 13.32 11.18
C GLU A 103 6.13 12.25 10.63
N HIS A 104 5.06 12.67 9.95
CA HIS A 104 4.16 11.75 9.25
C HIS A 104 4.88 11.00 8.12
N SER A 105 5.73 11.70 7.35
CA SER A 105 6.54 11.08 6.30
C SER A 105 7.47 10.00 6.85
N LEU A 106 8.10 10.25 8.01
CA LEU A 106 8.96 9.27 8.69
C LEU A 106 8.16 8.08 9.23
N LEU A 107 6.94 8.29 9.75
CA LEU A 107 6.07 7.21 10.21
C LEU A 107 5.69 6.27 9.06
N VAL A 108 5.32 6.83 7.91
CA VAL A 108 5.01 6.06 6.69
C VAL A 108 6.25 5.28 6.22
N ALA A 109 7.40 5.95 6.10
CA ALA A 109 8.64 5.32 5.67
C ALA A 109 9.08 4.17 6.60
N ARG A 110 8.97 4.35 7.93
CA ARG A 110 9.26 3.30 8.91
C ARG A 110 8.30 2.12 8.77
N SER A 111 7.02 2.38 8.53
CA SER A 111 6.00 1.35 8.38
C SER A 111 6.27 0.49 7.13
N TYR A 112 6.63 1.12 6.01
CA TYR A 112 7.08 0.43 4.81
C TYR A 112 8.37 -0.36 5.04
N GLY A 113 9.34 0.22 5.74
CA GLY A 113 10.58 -0.47 6.11
C GLY A 113 10.32 -1.77 6.87
N LYS A 114 9.38 -1.76 7.82
CA LYS A 114 8.95 -2.97 8.56
C LYS A 114 8.30 -4.00 7.63
N LEU A 115 7.37 -3.56 6.78
CA LEU A 115 6.66 -4.43 5.85
C LEU A 115 7.65 -5.11 4.89
N HIS A 116 8.54 -4.34 4.27
CA HIS A 116 9.53 -4.82 3.33
C HIS A 116 10.57 -5.72 4.00
N ALA A 117 11.01 -5.40 5.22
CA ALA A 117 11.94 -6.26 5.97
C ALA A 117 11.34 -7.65 6.25
N LEU A 118 10.07 -7.71 6.65
CA LEU A 118 9.39 -9.00 6.85
C LEU A 118 9.15 -9.75 5.54
N SER A 119 8.82 -9.03 4.46
CA SER A 119 8.68 -9.66 3.15
C SER A 119 10.00 -10.26 2.67
N PHE A 120 11.10 -9.53 2.81
CA PHE A 120 12.44 -10.00 2.48
C PHE A 120 12.87 -11.18 3.37
N ALA A 121 12.57 -11.12 4.67
CA ALA A 121 12.80 -12.24 5.58
C ALA A 121 11.95 -13.48 5.19
N LEU A 122 10.69 -13.29 4.81
CA LEU A 122 9.82 -14.38 4.36
C LEU A 122 10.40 -15.07 3.13
N ARG A 123 10.90 -14.30 2.16
CA ARG A 123 11.59 -14.83 0.97
C ARG A 123 12.78 -15.69 1.35
N ARG A 124 13.64 -15.20 2.25
CA ARG A 124 14.87 -15.87 2.69
C ARG A 124 14.59 -17.14 3.50
N LEU A 125 13.63 -17.09 4.41
CA LEU A 125 13.39 -18.12 5.43
C LEU A 125 12.33 -19.15 4.99
N LYS A 126 11.37 -18.74 4.17
CA LYS A 126 10.24 -19.56 3.71
C LYS A 126 9.96 -19.32 2.22
N PRO A 127 10.94 -19.60 1.34
CA PRO A 127 10.85 -19.27 -0.09
C PRO A 127 9.62 -19.85 -0.78
N ALA A 128 9.20 -21.08 -0.44
CA ALA A 128 8.00 -21.68 -1.02
C ALA A 128 6.71 -20.91 -0.69
N VAL A 129 6.61 -20.35 0.52
CA VAL A 129 5.48 -19.50 0.91
C VAL A 129 5.55 -18.19 0.15
N TYR A 130 6.73 -17.57 0.09
CA TYR A 130 6.94 -16.32 -0.63
C TYR A 130 6.58 -16.44 -2.10
N HIS A 131 7.09 -17.45 -2.82
CA HIS A 131 6.80 -17.63 -4.24
C HIS A 131 5.32 -17.84 -4.51
N LYS A 132 4.62 -18.59 -3.65
CA LYS A 132 3.16 -18.70 -3.74
C LYS A 132 2.45 -17.36 -3.60
N LEU A 133 2.93 -16.46 -2.73
CA LEU A 133 2.38 -15.11 -2.61
C LEU A 133 2.69 -14.28 -3.87
N GLU A 134 3.93 -14.33 -4.33
CA GLU A 134 4.44 -13.60 -5.50
C GLU A 134 3.67 -13.95 -6.79
N GLU A 135 3.42 -15.24 -7.04
CA GLU A 135 2.64 -15.74 -8.18
C GLU A 135 1.22 -15.16 -8.24
N ASN A 136 0.63 -14.84 -7.07
CA ASN A 136 -0.71 -14.27 -6.95
C ASN A 136 -0.70 -12.74 -6.79
N THR A 137 0.47 -12.11 -6.95
CA THR A 137 0.61 -10.64 -7.01
C THR A 137 1.22 -10.16 -8.32
N PRO A 138 0.72 -10.59 -9.50
CA PRO A 138 1.20 -10.05 -10.77
C PRO A 138 0.99 -8.54 -10.81
N ASP A 139 1.92 -7.82 -11.43
CA ASP A 139 1.86 -6.36 -11.46
C ASP A 139 0.81 -5.83 -12.45
N HIS A 140 -0.44 -5.84 -12.02
CA HIS A 140 -1.56 -5.28 -12.77
C HIS A 140 -1.61 -3.75 -12.71
N ILE A 141 -1.01 -3.13 -11.69
CA ILE A 141 -0.93 -1.65 -11.61
C ILE A 141 0.00 -1.16 -12.69
N HIS A 142 1.15 -1.80 -12.87
CA HIS A 142 2.05 -1.43 -13.94
C HIS A 142 1.43 -1.65 -15.33
N ARG A 143 0.60 -2.69 -15.55
CA ARG A 143 -0.11 -2.84 -16.83
C ARG A 143 -0.98 -1.63 -17.18
N VAL A 144 -1.61 -1.01 -16.17
CA VAL A 144 -2.47 0.16 -16.33
C VAL A 144 -1.71 1.47 -16.22
N LEU A 145 -0.65 1.55 -15.44
CA LEU A 145 0.26 2.69 -15.31
C LEU A 145 1.43 2.65 -16.29
N ARG A 146 1.43 1.69 -17.24
CA ARG A 146 2.48 1.51 -18.25
C ARG A 146 2.93 2.88 -18.74
N LEU A 147 4.23 3.12 -18.65
CA LEU A 147 4.86 4.34 -19.14
C LEU A 147 4.79 4.37 -20.67
N THR A 148 3.60 4.61 -21.21
CA THR A 148 3.44 5.05 -22.59
C THR A 148 4.24 6.33 -22.79
N GLU A 149 4.60 6.64 -24.03
CA GLU A 149 5.42 7.82 -24.30
C GLU A 149 4.74 9.10 -23.79
N ASP A 150 3.42 9.22 -23.98
CA ASP A 150 2.61 10.32 -23.45
C ASP A 150 2.68 10.43 -21.91
N ARG A 151 2.68 9.30 -21.20
CA ARG A 151 2.79 9.28 -19.74
C ARG A 151 4.19 9.59 -19.26
N LYS A 152 5.24 9.20 -19.99
CA LYS A 152 6.61 9.63 -19.69
C LYS A 152 6.73 11.15 -19.81
N VAL A 153 6.12 11.74 -20.84
CA VAL A 153 6.08 13.21 -21.01
C VAL A 153 5.34 13.86 -19.84
N GLY A 154 4.16 13.33 -19.46
CA GLY A 154 3.41 13.83 -18.31
C GLY A 154 4.18 13.71 -16.99
N LEU A 155 4.87 12.58 -16.77
CA LEU A 155 5.69 12.34 -15.59
C LEU A 155 6.89 13.31 -15.54
N LYS A 156 7.58 13.53 -16.66
CA LYS A 156 8.65 14.54 -16.77
C LYS A 156 8.14 15.95 -16.47
N ALA A 157 6.95 16.31 -16.95
CA ALA A 157 6.34 17.60 -16.64
C ALA A 157 6.05 17.75 -15.13
N GLN A 158 5.52 16.71 -14.49
CA GLN A 158 5.32 16.69 -13.04
C GLN A 158 6.63 16.80 -12.25
N MET A 159 7.69 16.14 -12.71
CA MET A 159 9.03 16.22 -12.12
C MET A 159 9.61 17.63 -12.22
N ASN A 160 9.52 18.26 -13.39
CA ASN A 160 9.96 19.63 -13.59
C ASN A 160 9.17 20.61 -12.71
N LEU A 161 7.85 20.41 -12.59
CA LEU A 161 7.01 21.21 -11.71
C LEU A 161 7.45 21.05 -10.24
N ALA A 162 7.69 19.82 -9.79
CA ALA A 162 8.16 19.54 -8.42
C ALA A 162 9.51 20.21 -8.13
N LEU A 163 10.46 20.18 -9.07
CA LEU A 163 11.74 20.90 -8.95
C LEU A 163 11.56 22.42 -8.92
N SER A 164 10.59 22.96 -9.67
CA SER A 164 10.32 24.40 -9.70
C SER A 164 9.75 24.96 -8.40
N CYS A 165 9.25 24.09 -7.51
CA CYS A 165 8.78 24.46 -6.19
C CYS A 165 9.92 24.66 -5.17
N LEU A 166 11.16 24.32 -5.51
CA LEU A 166 12.33 24.43 -4.65
C LEU A 166 13.19 25.62 -5.06
N ASP A 167 13.70 26.38 -4.09
CA ASP A 167 14.71 27.39 -4.37
C ASP A 167 16.07 26.71 -4.57
N LYS A 168 16.76 27.03 -5.66
CA LYS A 168 18.00 26.33 -6.03
C LYS A 168 19.15 26.58 -5.05
N GLU A 169 19.15 27.71 -4.36
CA GLU A 169 20.20 28.10 -3.41
C GLU A 169 19.79 27.73 -1.98
N GLU A 170 18.58 28.08 -1.55
CA GLU A 170 18.11 27.78 -0.19
C GLU A 170 17.87 26.27 0.00
N ASP A 171 17.28 25.59 -0.99
CA ASP A 171 16.96 24.17 -0.94
C ASP A 171 17.99 23.29 -1.66
N ARG A 172 19.21 23.78 -1.88
CA ARG A 172 20.22 23.14 -2.76
C ARG A 172 20.40 21.62 -2.54
N ILE A 173 20.32 21.17 -1.28
CA ILE A 173 20.48 19.75 -0.91
C ILE A 173 19.28 18.94 -1.40
N ALA A 174 18.07 19.42 -1.14
CA ALA A 174 16.84 18.77 -1.55
C ALA A 174 16.68 18.83 -3.07
N TYR A 175 16.97 19.98 -3.68
CA TYR A 175 16.94 20.15 -5.13
C TYR A 175 17.84 19.12 -5.82
N LYS A 176 19.12 19.04 -5.41
CA LYS A 176 20.09 18.11 -6.00
C LYS A 176 19.66 16.65 -5.82
N ALA A 177 19.20 16.28 -4.63
CA ALA A 177 18.73 14.92 -4.36
C ALA A 177 17.51 14.55 -5.23
N LEU A 178 16.57 15.47 -5.40
CA LEU A 178 15.37 15.26 -6.19
C LEU A 178 15.67 15.22 -7.69
N GLU A 179 16.57 16.07 -8.17
CA GLU A 179 17.05 16.08 -9.56
C GLU A 179 17.76 14.75 -9.90
N GLU A 180 18.67 14.28 -9.03
CA GLU A 180 19.34 12.99 -9.19
C GLU A 180 18.37 11.80 -9.14
N TYR A 181 17.32 11.89 -8.32
CA TYR A 181 16.26 10.88 -8.28
C TYR A 181 15.44 10.88 -9.58
N PHE A 182 14.99 12.05 -10.03
CA PHE A 182 14.21 12.19 -11.26
C PHE A 182 15.00 11.83 -12.52
N GLY A 183 16.32 12.03 -12.52
CA GLY A 183 17.19 11.55 -13.60
C GLY A 183 17.19 10.03 -13.77
N ARG A 184 16.92 9.26 -12.69
CA ARG A 184 17.00 7.79 -12.68
C ARG A 184 15.66 7.08 -12.52
N VAL A 185 14.60 7.80 -12.16
CA VAL A 185 13.30 7.22 -11.84
C VAL A 185 12.69 6.44 -13.00
N LEU A 186 12.85 6.89 -14.25
CA LEU A 186 12.33 6.18 -15.43
C LEU A 186 13.05 4.84 -15.63
N GLU A 187 14.37 4.84 -15.50
CA GLU A 187 15.19 3.62 -15.55
C GLU A 187 14.85 2.69 -14.38
N THR A 188 14.61 3.24 -13.19
CA THR A 188 14.23 2.47 -12.00
C THR A 188 12.87 1.80 -12.19
N ILE A 189 11.89 2.51 -12.75
CA ILE A 189 10.58 1.93 -13.09
C ILE A 189 10.78 0.83 -14.12
N GLN A 190 11.48 1.10 -15.23
CA GLN A 190 11.76 0.10 -16.27
C GLN A 190 12.49 -1.15 -15.74
N ALA A 191 13.44 -0.98 -14.83
CA ALA A 191 14.13 -2.09 -14.18
C ALA A 191 13.17 -2.91 -13.30
N ALA A 192 12.25 -2.25 -12.59
CA ALA A 192 11.19 -2.94 -11.85
C ALA A 192 10.22 -3.68 -12.78
N GLU A 193 9.95 -3.15 -13.98
CA GLU A 193 9.12 -3.82 -15.01
C GLU A 193 9.78 -5.08 -15.57
N ALA A 194 11.12 -5.09 -15.68
CA ALA A 194 11.87 -6.21 -16.23
C ALA A 194 11.83 -7.47 -15.33
N GLY A 195 11.39 -7.32 -14.07
CA GLY A 195 11.06 -8.43 -13.20
C GLY A 195 11.59 -8.28 -11.77
N ALA A 196 11.14 -9.19 -10.91
CA ALA A 196 11.57 -9.30 -9.54
C ALA A 196 13.03 -9.79 -9.46
N GLY A 197 13.96 -8.89 -9.14
CA GLY A 197 15.34 -9.25 -8.80
C GLY A 197 15.45 -9.96 -7.44
N ASP A 198 16.67 -10.31 -7.04
CA ASP A 198 16.96 -11.00 -5.76
C ASP A 198 16.56 -10.22 -4.49
N HIS A 199 16.28 -8.93 -4.66
CA HIS A 199 15.87 -8.01 -3.60
C HIS A 199 14.41 -7.54 -3.72
N SER A 200 13.60 -8.20 -4.55
CA SER A 200 12.16 -7.92 -4.60
C SER A 200 11.49 -8.21 -3.26
N VAL A 201 10.48 -7.41 -2.97
CA VAL A 201 9.62 -7.51 -1.78
C VAL A 201 8.16 -7.35 -2.21
N LEU A 202 7.26 -7.94 -1.43
CA LEU A 202 5.83 -7.72 -1.52
C LEU A 202 5.51 -6.33 -0.96
N ALA A 203 4.84 -5.51 -1.77
CA ALA A 203 4.45 -4.14 -1.41
C ALA A 203 2.94 -4.00 -1.27
N HIS A 204 2.52 -2.98 -0.52
CA HIS A 204 1.14 -2.52 -0.45
C HIS A 204 0.92 -1.37 -1.45
N CYS A 205 -0.17 -1.42 -2.22
CA CYS A 205 -0.39 -0.54 -3.38
C CYS A 205 -0.86 0.89 -3.05
N GLU A 206 -1.08 1.21 -1.77
CA GLU A 206 -1.44 2.55 -1.32
C GLU A 206 -0.56 2.98 -0.13
N SER A 207 -0.32 4.28 -0.02
CA SER A 207 0.71 4.89 0.84
C SER A 207 0.39 4.92 2.35
N TRP A 208 -0.65 4.24 2.83
CA TRP A 208 -1.11 4.28 4.23
C TRP A 208 -1.25 5.71 4.79
N ILE A 209 -1.62 6.66 3.93
CA ILE A 209 -1.91 8.07 4.26
C ILE A 209 -3.41 8.40 4.12
N ASN A 210 -4.24 7.36 4.02
CA ASN A 210 -5.68 7.48 3.87
C ASN A 210 -6.38 7.79 5.18
#